data_AF-A0A6L6QM36-F1
#
_entry.id   AF-A0A6L6QM36-F1
#
_cell.length_a   1.000
_cell.length_b   1.000
_cell.length_c   1.000
_cell.angle_alpha   90.00
_cell.angle_beta   90.00
_cell.angle_gamma   90.00
#
_symmetry.space_group_name_H-M   'P 1'
#
loop_
_entity.id
_entity.type
_entity.pdbx_description
1 polymer ?
#
loop_
_entity_poly.entity_id
_entity_poly.type
_entity_poly.pdbx_seq_one_letter_code
_entity_poly.pdbx_strand_id
1 'polypeptide(L)'
;MKRFFLNSVVTAAMAAGLASSALAADAALDAAISARIAQIRAMPAAANASAAGAQRRELDSAWRYFGDYRDDATPLLRRELAAELRSPRPSQQLLLDAACFLLAYGAETDKALATQAALAINPDALLDGPQLFRLMHAAAASRNPRLLPLFDRIFLRKSVTLPLPQQGSSIEESGVRALLYGQFGLAGERHLADQLRDPALAKPVLDVLLLAGSPDSVPAVAPLLQSPDMEVFTRAVNFLVRAGGPQGRMAVLALSPRALSPEGRAFLAPLREKLAQPPMPQAGKGTLSDAEVRRQLDALEASNGKYDNVDPAAIVQSRLPRQELIERLSRIRERTFARPTNEALDDADTTSTLLNALSYR
;
A
#
# COMPACT_ATOMS: atom_id res chain seq x y z
N MET A 1 -32.97 -71.08 9.26
CA MET A 1 -31.69 -70.52 8.75
C MET A 1 -31.87 -69.66 7.47
N LYS A 2 -32.92 -68.82 7.35
CA LYS A 2 -33.20 -68.03 6.13
C LYS A 2 -33.73 -66.59 6.35
N ARG A 3 -33.64 -66.03 7.57
CA ARG A 3 -34.19 -64.69 7.90
C ARG A 3 -33.14 -63.60 8.21
N PHE A 4 -31.85 -63.89 8.11
CA PHE A 4 -30.79 -62.92 8.43
C PHE A 4 -30.17 -62.20 7.22
N PHE A 5 -30.54 -62.55 5.98
CA PHE A 5 -29.91 -61.98 4.77
C PHE A 5 -30.68 -60.82 4.12
N LEU A 6 -31.92 -60.51 4.54
CA LEU A 6 -32.70 -59.43 3.90
C LEU A 6 -32.47 -58.04 4.50
N ASN A 7 -31.98 -57.91 5.74
CA ASN A 7 -31.82 -56.60 6.38
C ASN A 7 -30.53 -55.85 5.99
N SER A 8 -29.52 -56.52 5.42
CA SER A 8 -28.25 -55.89 5.02
C SER A 8 -28.28 -55.28 3.61
N VAL A 9 -29.19 -55.71 2.73
CA VAL A 9 -29.27 -55.19 1.35
C VAL A 9 -30.00 -53.83 1.30
N VAL A 10 -30.98 -53.62 2.18
CA VAL A 10 -31.76 -52.37 2.24
C VAL A 10 -30.94 -51.20 2.78
N THR A 11 -30.02 -51.44 3.73
CA THR A 11 -29.13 -50.40 4.27
C THR A 11 -28.05 -49.95 3.28
N ALA A 12 -27.50 -50.88 2.47
CA ALA A 12 -26.52 -50.55 1.43
C ALA A 12 -27.12 -49.75 0.27
N ALA A 13 -28.36 -50.05 -0.13
CA ALA A 13 -29.05 -49.31 -1.20
C ALA A 13 -29.42 -47.86 -0.79
N MET A 14 -29.79 -47.63 0.47
CA MET A 14 -30.03 -46.27 0.98
C MET A 14 -28.74 -45.46 1.14
N ALA A 15 -27.63 -46.08 1.53
CA ALA A 15 -26.32 -45.42 1.58
C ALA A 15 -25.79 -45.05 0.17
N ALA A 16 -26.01 -45.91 -0.84
CA ALA A 16 -25.62 -45.63 -2.23
C ALA A 16 -26.47 -44.52 -2.87
N GLY A 17 -27.76 -44.43 -2.53
CA GLY A 17 -28.64 -43.34 -2.96
C GLY A 17 -28.23 -41.97 -2.40
N LEU A 18 -27.86 -41.91 -1.12
CA LEU A 18 -27.39 -40.69 -0.46
C LEU A 18 -26.03 -40.22 -0.98
N ALA A 19 -25.11 -41.16 -1.25
CA ALA A 19 -23.81 -40.83 -1.86
C ALA A 19 -23.95 -40.29 -3.30
N SER A 20 -24.90 -40.82 -4.07
CA SER A 20 -25.17 -40.35 -5.45
C SER A 20 -25.81 -38.96 -5.48
N SER A 21 -26.70 -38.65 -4.52
CA SER A 21 -27.27 -37.31 -4.38
C SER A 21 -26.27 -36.26 -3.91
N ALA A 22 -25.33 -36.65 -3.03
CA ALA A 22 -24.27 -35.75 -2.56
C ALA A 22 -23.31 -35.38 -3.70
N LEU A 23 -22.84 -36.37 -4.48
CA LEU A 23 -21.98 -36.13 -5.64
C LEU A 23 -22.64 -35.27 -6.73
N ALA A 24 -23.96 -35.42 -6.93
CA ALA A 24 -24.71 -34.58 -7.88
C ALA A 24 -24.87 -33.14 -7.38
N ALA A 25 -25.02 -32.94 -6.07
CA ALA A 25 -25.08 -31.61 -5.46
C ALA A 25 -23.73 -30.88 -5.55
N ASP A 26 -22.63 -31.59 -5.28
CA ASP A 26 -21.26 -31.05 -5.39
C ASP A 26 -20.95 -30.65 -6.84
N ALA A 27 -21.28 -31.49 -7.82
CA ALA A 27 -21.07 -31.18 -9.24
C ALA A 27 -21.90 -29.97 -9.71
N ALA A 28 -23.12 -29.81 -9.20
CA ALA A 28 -23.97 -28.66 -9.52
C ALA A 28 -23.40 -27.36 -8.90
N LEU A 29 -22.87 -27.43 -7.68
CA LEU A 29 -22.21 -26.31 -7.02
C LEU A 29 -20.94 -25.89 -7.77
N ASP A 30 -20.07 -26.83 -8.12
CA ASP A 30 -18.86 -26.57 -8.91
C ASP A 30 -19.18 -25.92 -10.26
N ALA A 31 -20.24 -26.39 -10.93
CA ALA A 31 -20.72 -25.81 -12.17
C ALA A 31 -21.23 -24.37 -11.97
N ALA A 32 -21.94 -24.10 -10.87
CA ALA A 32 -22.42 -22.76 -10.55
C ALA A 32 -21.28 -21.78 -10.23
N ILE A 33 -20.26 -22.21 -9.48
CA ILE A 33 -19.05 -21.42 -9.20
C ILE A 33 -18.31 -21.14 -10.52
N SER A 34 -18.10 -22.18 -11.33
CA SER A 34 -17.42 -22.06 -12.63
C SER A 34 -18.17 -21.14 -13.59
N ALA A 35 -19.51 -21.18 -13.61
CA ALA A 35 -20.32 -20.28 -14.43
C ALA A 35 -20.14 -18.81 -14.02
N ARG A 36 -20.05 -18.51 -12.72
CA ARG A 36 -19.74 -17.15 -12.23
C ARG A 36 -18.32 -16.71 -12.57
N ILE A 37 -17.34 -17.60 -12.46
CA ILE A 37 -15.96 -17.29 -12.90
C ILE A 37 -15.94 -16.98 -14.40
N ALA A 38 -16.64 -17.78 -15.21
CA ALA A 38 -16.76 -17.54 -16.65
C ALA A 38 -17.46 -16.21 -16.96
N GLN A 39 -18.48 -15.84 -16.17
CA GLN A 39 -19.17 -14.56 -16.26
C GLN A 39 -18.23 -13.38 -15.99
N ILE A 40 -17.45 -13.44 -14.90
CA ILE A 40 -16.41 -12.42 -14.59
C ILE A 40 -15.39 -12.36 -15.73
N ARG A 41 -14.92 -13.50 -16.24
CA ARG A 41 -13.96 -13.58 -17.35
C ARG A 41 -14.46 -12.87 -18.60
N ALA A 42 -15.75 -13.03 -18.91
CA ALA A 42 -16.41 -12.48 -20.09
C ALA A 42 -16.89 -11.02 -19.92
N MET A 43 -16.70 -10.42 -18.74
CA MET A 43 -17.16 -9.06 -18.46
C MET A 43 -16.40 -8.05 -19.33
N PRO A 44 -17.11 -7.25 -20.16
CA PRO A 44 -16.46 -6.24 -20.99
C PRO A 44 -15.97 -5.06 -20.12
N ALA A 45 -15.09 -4.21 -20.66
CA ALA A 45 -14.80 -2.93 -20.01
C ALA A 45 -16.08 -2.06 -19.94
N ALA A 46 -16.32 -1.42 -18.79
CA ALA A 46 -17.46 -0.52 -18.64
C ALA A 46 -17.37 0.66 -19.63
N ALA A 47 -18.41 0.85 -20.43
CA ALA A 47 -18.47 1.97 -21.39
C ALA A 47 -18.79 3.32 -20.73
N ASN A 48 -19.41 3.31 -19.55
CA ASN A 48 -19.82 4.51 -18.81
C ASN A 48 -20.07 4.18 -17.32
N ALA A 49 -20.36 5.22 -16.52
CA ALA A 49 -20.59 5.08 -15.08
C ALA A 49 -21.77 4.15 -14.71
N SER A 50 -22.84 4.12 -15.52
CA SER A 50 -23.98 3.23 -15.29
C SER A 50 -23.59 1.76 -15.52
N ALA A 51 -22.86 1.49 -16.62
CA ALA A 51 -22.31 0.17 -16.90
C ALA A 51 -21.34 -0.28 -15.80
N ALA A 52 -20.47 0.62 -15.32
CA ALA A 52 -19.58 0.34 -14.21
C ALA A 52 -20.35 0.00 -12.92
N GLY A 53 -21.44 0.73 -12.61
CA GLY A 53 -22.29 0.42 -11.46
C GLY A 53 -23.07 -0.89 -11.58
N ALA A 54 -23.46 -1.29 -12.80
CA ALA A 54 -24.05 -2.60 -13.05
C ALA A 54 -23.04 -3.73 -12.86
N GLN A 55 -21.85 -3.60 -13.45
CA GLN A 55 -20.75 -4.55 -13.29
C GLN A 55 -20.35 -4.70 -11.82
N ARG A 56 -20.25 -3.59 -11.08
CA ARG A 56 -19.94 -3.63 -9.65
C ARG A 56 -20.91 -4.50 -8.86
N ARG A 57 -22.22 -4.35 -9.11
CA ARG A 57 -23.26 -5.17 -8.44
C ARG A 57 -23.16 -6.64 -8.81
N GLU A 58 -22.78 -6.94 -10.04
CA GLU A 58 -22.55 -8.31 -10.52
C GLU A 58 -21.34 -8.95 -9.85
N LEU A 59 -20.22 -8.22 -9.76
CA LEU A 59 -19.03 -8.63 -9.02
C LEU A 59 -19.33 -8.82 -7.52
N ASP A 60 -20.01 -7.87 -6.88
CA ASP A 60 -20.38 -7.98 -5.47
C ASP A 60 -21.31 -9.20 -5.21
N SER A 61 -22.21 -9.51 -6.16
CA SER A 61 -23.05 -10.72 -6.12
C SER A 61 -22.24 -12.00 -6.24
N ALA A 62 -21.27 -12.05 -7.16
CA ALA A 62 -20.36 -13.17 -7.29
C ALA A 62 -19.49 -13.35 -6.04
N TRP A 63 -18.95 -12.26 -5.49
CA TRP A 63 -18.19 -12.26 -4.24
C TRP A 63 -19.00 -12.80 -3.04
N ARG A 64 -20.26 -12.38 -2.91
CA ARG A 64 -21.15 -12.92 -1.87
C ARG A 64 -21.32 -14.42 -2.04
N TYR A 65 -21.61 -14.86 -3.27
CA TYR A 65 -21.78 -16.29 -3.56
C TYR A 65 -20.51 -17.09 -3.27
N PHE A 66 -19.33 -16.62 -3.70
CA PHE A 66 -18.06 -17.28 -3.36
C PHE A 66 -17.80 -17.27 -1.85
N GLY A 67 -18.24 -16.24 -1.14
CA GLY A 67 -18.15 -16.17 0.32
C GLY A 67 -19.04 -17.20 1.03
N ASP A 68 -20.25 -17.42 0.52
CA ASP A 68 -21.21 -18.40 1.03
C ASP A 68 -20.73 -19.85 0.82
N TYR A 69 -19.98 -20.10 -0.27
CA TYR A 69 -19.42 -21.40 -0.64
C TYR A 69 -17.88 -21.39 -0.68
N ARG A 70 -17.27 -20.80 0.36
CA ARG A 70 -15.83 -20.48 0.38
C ARG A 70 -14.92 -21.68 0.16
N ASP A 71 -15.20 -22.78 0.83
CA ASP A 71 -14.34 -23.96 0.85
C ASP A 71 -14.27 -24.62 -0.55
N ASP A 72 -15.36 -24.53 -1.31
CA ASP A 72 -15.45 -25.00 -2.70
C ASP A 72 -14.93 -23.96 -3.71
N ALA A 73 -15.23 -22.68 -3.49
CA ALA A 73 -14.86 -21.61 -4.42
C ALA A 73 -13.35 -21.33 -4.44
N THR A 74 -12.68 -21.39 -3.29
CA THR A 74 -11.25 -21.08 -3.16
C THR A 74 -10.34 -21.96 -4.03
N PRO A 75 -10.42 -23.31 -4.00
CA PRO A 75 -9.60 -24.16 -4.86
C PRO A 75 -9.87 -23.95 -6.35
N LEU A 76 -11.13 -23.68 -6.73
CA LEU A 76 -11.50 -23.36 -8.11
C LEU A 76 -10.89 -22.02 -8.55
N LEU A 77 -11.05 -20.94 -7.78
CA LEU A 77 -10.46 -19.63 -8.07
C LEU A 77 -8.93 -19.70 -8.18
N ARG A 78 -8.27 -20.48 -7.32
CA ARG A 78 -6.82 -20.71 -7.40
C ARG A 78 -6.42 -21.35 -8.74
N ARG A 79 -7.13 -22.41 -9.14
CA ARG A 79 -6.88 -23.11 -10.41
C ARG A 79 -7.11 -22.17 -11.60
N GLU A 80 -8.22 -21.44 -11.60
CA GLU A 80 -8.59 -20.53 -12.68
C GLU A 80 -7.62 -19.35 -12.79
N LEU A 81 -7.19 -18.76 -11.66
CA LEU A 81 -6.18 -17.70 -11.66
C LEU A 81 -4.83 -18.18 -12.21
N ALA A 82 -4.40 -19.38 -11.82
CA ALA A 82 -3.17 -19.98 -12.34
C ALA A 82 -3.27 -20.35 -13.84
N ALA A 83 -4.46 -20.68 -14.34
CA ALA A 83 -4.71 -20.86 -15.77
C ALA A 83 -4.69 -19.52 -16.51
N GLU A 84 -5.34 -18.49 -15.95
CA GLU A 84 -5.41 -17.15 -16.53
C GLU A 84 -4.01 -16.52 -16.67
N LEU A 85 -3.15 -16.68 -15.66
CA LEU A 85 -1.74 -16.23 -15.69
C LEU A 85 -0.90 -16.87 -16.79
N ARG A 86 -1.30 -18.04 -17.31
CA ARG A 86 -0.64 -18.73 -18.42
C ARG A 86 -1.30 -18.43 -19.78
N SER A 87 -2.44 -17.73 -19.77
CA SER A 87 -3.15 -17.35 -20.98
C SER A 87 -2.36 -16.30 -21.76
N PRO A 88 -2.29 -16.37 -23.10
CA PRO A 88 -1.69 -15.32 -23.90
C PRO A 88 -2.49 -14.00 -23.85
N ARG A 89 -3.76 -14.06 -23.44
CA ARG A 89 -4.66 -12.90 -23.31
C ARG A 89 -5.47 -13.05 -22.02
N PRO A 90 -4.89 -12.73 -20.86
CA PRO A 90 -5.59 -12.87 -19.60
C PRO A 90 -6.72 -11.85 -19.46
N SER A 91 -7.87 -12.29 -18.94
CA SER A 91 -8.96 -11.42 -18.51
C SER A 91 -8.51 -10.61 -17.29
N GLN A 92 -8.39 -9.30 -17.49
CA GLN A 92 -7.90 -8.36 -16.47
C GLN A 92 -8.83 -8.29 -15.26
N GLN A 93 -10.14 -8.40 -15.49
CA GLN A 93 -11.13 -8.43 -14.42
C GLN A 93 -11.02 -9.70 -13.60
N LEU A 94 -10.88 -10.86 -14.24
CA LEU A 94 -10.71 -12.12 -13.51
C LEU A 94 -9.39 -12.17 -12.73
N LEU A 95 -8.29 -11.67 -13.31
CA LEU A 95 -7.02 -11.54 -12.58
C LEU A 95 -7.21 -10.72 -11.30
N LEU A 96 -7.88 -9.56 -11.40
CA LEU A 96 -8.11 -8.67 -10.27
C LEU A 96 -9.02 -9.31 -9.20
N ASP A 97 -10.20 -9.77 -9.59
CA ASP A 97 -11.20 -10.30 -8.65
C ASP A 97 -10.72 -11.57 -7.96
N ALA A 98 -10.20 -12.55 -8.72
CA ALA A 98 -9.75 -13.81 -8.14
C ALA A 98 -8.56 -13.58 -7.20
N ALA A 99 -7.61 -12.71 -7.56
CA ALA A 99 -6.50 -12.37 -6.68
C ALA A 99 -6.96 -11.64 -5.41
N CYS A 100 -7.87 -10.67 -5.53
CA CYS A 100 -8.43 -9.99 -4.37
C CYS A 100 -9.20 -10.93 -3.44
N PHE A 101 -9.97 -11.87 -4.00
CA PHE A 101 -10.71 -12.85 -3.21
C PHE A 101 -9.76 -13.79 -2.47
N LEU A 102 -8.73 -14.31 -3.15
CA LEU A 102 -7.70 -15.16 -2.53
C LEU A 102 -6.88 -14.43 -1.46
N LEU A 103 -6.63 -13.12 -1.62
CA LEU A 103 -6.00 -12.31 -0.56
C LEU A 103 -6.90 -12.16 0.68
N ALA A 104 -8.22 -12.07 0.49
CA ALA A 104 -9.16 -11.87 1.58
C ALA A 104 -9.54 -13.17 2.31
N TYR A 105 -9.64 -14.28 1.58
CA TYR A 105 -10.22 -15.54 2.09
C TYR A 105 -9.38 -16.79 1.83
N GLY A 106 -8.30 -16.67 1.03
CA GLY A 106 -7.40 -17.78 0.73
C GLY A 106 -6.37 -18.03 1.83
N ALA A 107 -5.45 -18.96 1.56
CA ALA A 107 -4.35 -19.28 2.45
C ALA A 107 -3.17 -18.30 2.25
N GLU A 108 -2.26 -18.24 3.22
CA GLU A 108 -1.04 -17.43 3.11
C GLU A 108 -0.20 -17.76 1.85
N THR A 109 -0.23 -19.02 1.40
CA THR A 109 0.43 -19.47 0.17
C THR A 109 -0.15 -18.82 -1.09
N ASP A 110 -1.38 -18.32 -1.06
CA ASP A 110 -2.04 -17.69 -2.21
C ASP A 110 -1.52 -16.27 -2.48
N LYS A 111 -0.82 -15.64 -1.52
CA LYS A 111 -0.20 -14.30 -1.68
C LYS A 111 0.79 -14.25 -2.83
N ALA A 112 1.55 -15.33 -3.05
CA ALA A 112 2.47 -15.43 -4.17
C ALA A 112 1.74 -15.41 -5.52
N LEU A 113 0.60 -16.11 -5.62
CA LEU A 113 -0.23 -16.14 -6.81
C LEU A 113 -0.91 -14.78 -7.06
N ALA A 114 -1.41 -14.13 -6.01
CA ALA A 114 -1.96 -12.77 -6.11
C ALA A 114 -0.91 -11.74 -6.54
N THR A 115 0.34 -11.87 -6.07
CA THR A 115 1.45 -11.01 -6.52
C THR A 115 1.76 -11.22 -8.01
N GLN A 116 1.72 -12.47 -8.49
CA GLN A 116 1.85 -12.75 -9.93
C GLN A 116 0.71 -12.13 -10.75
N ALA A 117 -0.53 -12.19 -10.22
CA ALA A 117 -1.68 -11.53 -10.83
C ALA A 117 -1.48 -10.01 -10.91
N ALA A 118 -1.04 -9.36 -9.84
CA ALA A 118 -0.72 -7.93 -9.83
C ALA A 118 0.31 -7.56 -10.90
N LEU A 119 1.36 -8.37 -11.08
CA LEU A 119 2.39 -8.18 -12.11
C LEU A 119 1.88 -8.41 -13.54
N ALA A 120 0.80 -9.18 -13.71
CA ALA A 120 0.20 -9.48 -15.00
C ALA A 120 -0.91 -8.49 -15.41
N ILE A 121 -1.35 -7.60 -14.50
CA ILE A 121 -2.32 -6.56 -14.82
C ILE A 121 -1.73 -5.58 -15.85
N ASN A 122 -2.47 -5.38 -16.94
CA ASN A 122 -2.21 -4.33 -17.90
C ASN A 122 -2.53 -2.97 -17.25
N PRO A 123 -1.55 -2.06 -17.11
CA PRO A 123 -1.74 -0.76 -16.47
C PRO A 123 -2.71 0.18 -17.21
N ASP A 124 -3.05 -0.14 -18.46
CA ASP A 124 -4.01 0.62 -19.28
C ASP A 124 -5.43 0.01 -19.24
N ALA A 125 -5.63 -1.11 -18.53
CA ALA A 125 -6.95 -1.69 -18.35
C ALA A 125 -7.84 -0.80 -17.47
N LEU A 126 -9.11 -0.67 -17.87
CA LEU A 126 -10.13 0.05 -17.11
C LEU A 126 -10.70 -0.88 -16.03
N LEU A 127 -10.09 -0.85 -14.85
CA LEU A 127 -10.46 -1.67 -13.69
C LEU A 127 -11.00 -0.81 -12.55
N ASP A 128 -11.66 -1.46 -11.57
CA ASP A 128 -12.08 -0.82 -10.33
C ASP A 128 -10.85 -0.33 -9.54
N GLY A 129 -10.68 0.99 -9.48
CA GLY A 129 -9.52 1.63 -8.84
C GLY A 129 -9.30 1.20 -7.39
N PRO A 130 -10.33 1.20 -6.52
CA PRO A 130 -10.19 0.75 -5.14
C PRO A 130 -9.76 -0.71 -4.99
N GLN A 131 -10.31 -1.65 -5.77
CA GLN A 131 -9.86 -3.05 -5.76
C GLN A 131 -8.44 -3.18 -6.32
N LEU A 132 -8.13 -2.47 -7.41
CA LEU A 132 -6.78 -2.47 -8.00
C LEU A 132 -5.74 -1.97 -7.00
N PHE A 133 -6.04 -0.90 -6.27
CA PHE A 133 -5.20 -0.42 -5.19
C PHE A 133 -5.01 -1.49 -4.11
N ARG A 134 -6.08 -2.16 -3.64
CA ARG A 134 -5.97 -3.22 -2.62
C ARG A 134 -5.05 -4.36 -3.07
N LEU A 135 -5.19 -4.82 -4.32
CA LEU A 135 -4.32 -5.84 -4.88
C LEU A 135 -2.86 -5.39 -4.93
N MET A 136 -2.60 -4.18 -5.45
CA MET A 136 -1.26 -3.63 -5.61
C MET A 136 -0.58 -3.34 -4.26
N HIS A 137 -1.35 -2.83 -3.30
CA HIS A 137 -0.92 -2.57 -1.92
C HIS A 137 -0.60 -3.86 -1.16
N ALA A 138 -1.41 -4.90 -1.32
CA ALA A 138 -1.10 -6.22 -0.76
C ALA A 138 0.12 -6.87 -1.45
N ALA A 139 0.25 -6.74 -2.77
CA ALA A 139 1.40 -7.24 -3.52
C ALA A 139 2.70 -6.52 -3.15
N ALA A 140 2.65 -5.24 -2.77
CA ALA A 140 3.79 -4.46 -2.30
C ALA A 140 4.48 -5.08 -1.08
N ALA A 141 3.76 -5.83 -0.24
CA ALA A 141 4.33 -6.55 0.89
C ALA A 141 5.40 -7.59 0.48
N SER A 142 5.34 -8.09 -0.76
CA SER A 142 6.38 -8.97 -1.32
C SER A 142 7.69 -8.26 -1.63
N ARG A 143 7.68 -6.91 -1.65
CA ARG A 143 8.80 -6.03 -2.02
C ARG A 143 9.42 -6.39 -3.38
N ASN A 144 8.64 -6.97 -4.30
CA ASN A 144 9.11 -7.33 -5.63
C ASN A 144 9.33 -6.06 -6.48
N PRO A 145 10.58 -5.70 -6.84
CA PRO A 145 10.89 -4.43 -7.51
C PRO A 145 10.23 -4.29 -8.89
N ARG A 146 9.77 -5.40 -9.50
CA ARG A 146 9.02 -5.37 -10.76
C ARG A 146 7.66 -4.67 -10.65
N LEU A 147 7.14 -4.46 -9.43
CA LEU A 147 5.92 -3.71 -9.19
C LEU A 147 6.12 -2.19 -9.34
N LEU A 148 7.32 -1.66 -9.10
CA LEU A 148 7.55 -0.21 -9.10
C LEU A 148 7.24 0.45 -10.47
N PRO A 149 7.68 -0.08 -11.63
CA PRO A 149 7.28 0.46 -12.92
C PRO A 149 5.77 0.36 -13.21
N LEU A 150 5.09 -0.64 -12.63
CA LEU A 150 3.63 -0.75 -12.74
C LEU A 150 2.95 0.33 -11.89
N PHE A 151 3.44 0.60 -10.69
CA PHE A 151 2.95 1.68 -9.85
C PHE A 151 3.10 3.03 -10.54
N ASP A 152 4.20 3.23 -11.27
CA ASP A 152 4.42 4.47 -12.02
C ASP A 152 3.30 4.70 -13.05
N ARG A 153 2.96 3.65 -13.81
CA ARG A 153 1.96 3.71 -14.88
C ARG A 153 0.53 3.79 -14.36
N ILE A 154 0.24 3.16 -13.22
CA ILE A 154 -1.11 3.05 -12.67
C ILE A 154 -1.45 4.18 -11.71
N PHE A 155 -0.52 4.58 -10.84
CA PHE A 155 -0.79 5.48 -9.71
C PHE A 155 0.06 6.75 -9.68
N LEU A 156 1.31 6.73 -10.18
CA LEU A 156 2.14 7.93 -10.16
C LEU A 156 1.75 8.91 -11.27
N ARG A 157 1.57 8.39 -12.49
CA ARG A 157 1.21 9.18 -13.69
C ARG A 157 -0.30 9.50 -13.78
N LYS A 158 -1.13 8.94 -12.90
CA LYS A 158 -2.58 9.10 -12.91
C LYS A 158 -3.06 9.66 -11.57
N SER A 159 -4.15 10.41 -11.61
CA SER A 159 -4.85 10.88 -10.41
C SER A 159 -5.74 9.78 -9.87
N VAL A 160 -5.37 9.23 -8.70
CA VAL A 160 -6.12 8.16 -8.04
C VAL A 160 -6.35 8.53 -6.59
N THR A 161 -7.63 8.67 -6.23
CA THR A 161 -8.09 8.86 -4.85
C THR A 161 -8.77 7.58 -4.37
N LEU A 162 -8.50 7.18 -3.14
CA LEU A 162 -9.08 5.97 -2.55
C LEU A 162 -10.21 6.34 -1.57
N PRO A 163 -11.48 6.03 -1.86
CA PRO A 163 -12.55 6.22 -0.90
C PRO A 163 -12.45 5.23 0.27
N LEU A 164 -12.64 5.71 1.49
CA LEU A 164 -12.72 4.94 2.73
C LEU A 164 -14.13 5.06 3.32
N PRO A 165 -15.13 4.34 2.80
CA PRO A 165 -16.54 4.56 3.14
C PRO A 165 -16.84 4.34 4.62
N GLN A 166 -16.14 3.41 5.28
CA GLN A 166 -16.30 3.14 6.72
C GLN A 166 -15.82 4.31 7.60
N GLN A 167 -14.96 5.18 7.07
CA GLN A 167 -14.41 6.33 7.79
C GLN A 167 -15.04 7.66 7.33
N GLY A 168 -15.92 7.64 6.33
CA GLY A 168 -16.48 8.86 5.74
C GLY A 168 -15.41 9.78 5.14
N SER A 169 -14.28 9.22 4.69
CA SER A 169 -13.11 9.97 4.21
C SER A 169 -12.53 9.35 2.93
N SER A 170 -11.48 9.96 2.40
CA SER A 170 -10.68 9.42 1.29
C SER A 170 -9.20 9.60 1.55
N ILE A 171 -8.37 8.73 0.97
CA ILE A 171 -6.94 8.92 0.86
C ILE A 171 -6.66 9.63 -0.46
N GLU A 172 -6.04 10.81 -0.39
CA GLU A 172 -5.63 11.58 -1.55
C GLU A 172 -4.48 10.92 -2.32
N GLU A 173 -4.21 11.42 -3.52
CA GLU A 173 -3.24 10.82 -4.45
C GLU A 173 -1.84 10.63 -3.85
N SER A 174 -1.35 11.62 -3.11
CA SER A 174 -0.04 11.57 -2.45
C SER A 174 0.01 10.46 -1.40
N GLY A 175 -1.06 10.29 -0.62
CA GLY A 175 -1.22 9.23 0.37
C GLY A 175 -1.29 7.84 -0.28
N VAL A 176 -2.07 7.69 -1.34
CA VAL A 176 -2.16 6.44 -2.12
C VAL A 176 -0.77 6.03 -2.62
N ARG A 177 -0.03 6.96 -3.22
CA ARG A 177 1.33 6.72 -3.70
C ARG A 177 2.28 6.39 -2.55
N ALA A 178 2.24 7.12 -1.43
CA ALA A 178 3.08 6.86 -0.26
C ALA A 178 2.86 5.45 0.32
N LEU A 179 1.60 5.00 0.40
CA LEU A 179 1.26 3.64 0.86
C LEU A 179 1.79 2.53 -0.06
N LEU A 180 1.99 2.81 -1.35
CA LEU A 180 2.54 1.86 -2.32
C LEU A 180 4.08 1.86 -2.29
N TYR A 181 4.70 3.02 -2.48
CA TYR A 181 6.16 3.13 -2.57
C TYR A 181 6.85 2.96 -1.20
N GLY A 182 6.22 3.43 -0.12
CA GLY A 182 6.80 3.39 1.22
C GLY A 182 7.05 1.98 1.76
N GLN A 183 6.29 0.97 1.31
CA GLN A 183 6.51 -0.43 1.69
C GLN A 183 7.83 -1.01 1.14
N PHE A 184 8.41 -0.39 0.11
CA PHE A 184 9.71 -0.77 -0.46
C PHE A 184 10.88 -0.12 0.28
N GLY A 185 10.62 0.75 1.26
CA GLY A 185 11.65 1.50 1.99
C GLY A 185 12.61 2.21 1.04
N LEU A 186 13.91 2.04 1.28
CA LEU A 186 14.98 2.66 0.48
C LEU A 186 14.95 2.28 -1.00
N ALA A 187 14.46 1.09 -1.37
CA ALA A 187 14.34 0.70 -2.77
C ALA A 187 13.27 1.53 -3.50
N GLY A 188 12.14 1.78 -2.84
CA GLY A 188 11.08 2.65 -3.37
C GLY A 188 11.55 4.10 -3.45
N GLU A 189 12.28 4.57 -2.44
CA GLU A 189 12.88 5.91 -2.42
C GLU A 189 13.85 6.13 -3.59
N ARG A 190 14.77 5.19 -3.84
CA ARG A 190 15.73 5.28 -4.97
C ARG A 190 15.02 5.29 -6.32
N HIS A 191 14.00 4.43 -6.48
CA HIS A 191 13.19 4.41 -7.70
C HIS A 191 12.48 5.75 -7.94
N LEU A 192 11.88 6.33 -6.90
CA LEU A 192 11.25 7.65 -6.95
C LEU A 192 12.26 8.76 -7.26
N ALA A 193 13.44 8.72 -6.64
CA ALA A 193 14.50 9.70 -6.89
C ALA A 193 14.91 9.75 -8.38
N ASP A 194 14.92 8.62 -9.07
CA ASP A 194 15.17 8.57 -10.52
C ASP A 194 14.04 9.22 -11.34
N GLN A 195 12.79 9.15 -10.86
CA GLN A 195 11.64 9.78 -11.52
C GLN A 195 11.65 11.32 -11.43
N LEU A 196 12.41 11.93 -10.51
CA LEU A 196 12.53 13.40 -10.39
C LEU A 196 13.11 14.07 -11.65
N ARG A 197 13.75 13.30 -12.53
CA ARG A 197 14.28 13.79 -13.81
C ARG A 197 13.18 14.06 -14.85
N ASP A 198 12.01 13.46 -14.69
CA ASP A 198 10.82 13.72 -15.52
C ASP A 198 10.06 14.92 -14.93
N PRO A 199 10.04 16.09 -15.62
CA PRO A 199 9.38 17.28 -15.09
C PRO A 199 7.88 17.08 -14.81
N ALA A 200 7.22 16.18 -15.54
CA ALA A 200 5.80 15.86 -15.31
C ALA A 200 5.58 15.08 -14.00
N LEU A 201 6.62 14.43 -13.48
CA LEU A 201 6.59 13.64 -12.26
C LEU A 201 7.24 14.31 -11.05
N ALA A 202 7.98 15.40 -11.24
CA ALA A 202 8.69 16.06 -10.14
C ALA A 202 7.79 16.39 -8.94
N LYS A 203 6.62 17.00 -9.18
CA LYS A 203 5.65 17.34 -8.12
C LYS A 203 5.10 16.12 -7.37
N PRO A 204 4.45 15.13 -8.05
CA PRO A 204 3.90 13.98 -7.35
C PRO A 204 4.98 13.13 -6.67
N VAL A 205 6.19 13.06 -7.22
CA VAL A 205 7.31 12.35 -6.57
C VAL A 205 7.76 13.07 -5.31
N LEU A 206 7.90 14.41 -5.33
CA LEU A 206 8.25 15.19 -4.15
C LEU A 206 7.20 15.05 -3.04
N ASP A 207 5.91 15.02 -3.39
CA ASP A 207 4.83 14.81 -2.43
C ASP A 207 4.92 13.43 -1.74
N VAL A 208 5.35 12.39 -2.47
CA VAL A 208 5.58 11.06 -1.90
C VAL A 208 6.84 11.02 -1.04
N LEU A 209 7.94 11.61 -1.52
CA LEU A 209 9.20 11.68 -0.78
C LEU A 209 9.05 12.49 0.52
N LEU A 210 8.14 13.46 0.57
CA LEU A 210 7.85 14.19 1.80
C LEU A 210 7.35 13.27 2.92
N LEU A 211 6.57 12.23 2.58
CA LEU A 211 5.99 11.28 3.52
C LEU A 211 6.90 10.08 3.79
N ALA A 212 7.50 9.52 2.73
CA ALA A 212 8.21 8.24 2.77
C ALA A 212 9.74 8.36 2.61
N GLY A 213 10.24 9.51 2.14
CA GLY A 213 11.66 9.71 1.85
C GLY A 213 12.52 9.88 3.09
N SER A 214 13.83 9.96 2.88
CA SER A 214 14.83 10.10 3.93
C SER A 214 15.96 11.02 3.46
N PRO A 215 16.99 11.27 4.30
CA PRO A 215 18.16 12.02 3.85
C PRO A 215 18.84 11.45 2.60
N ASP A 216 18.64 10.16 2.27
CA ASP A 216 19.21 9.52 1.08
C ASP A 216 18.68 10.11 -0.24
N SER A 217 17.50 10.76 -0.23
CA SER A 217 16.96 11.47 -1.41
C SER A 217 17.52 12.88 -1.60
N VAL A 218 18.25 13.44 -0.62
CA VAL A 218 18.77 14.82 -0.71
C VAL A 218 19.58 15.06 -1.99
N PRO A 219 20.49 14.18 -2.43
CA PRO A 219 21.25 14.39 -3.66
C PRO A 219 20.38 14.52 -4.92
N ALA A 220 19.22 13.86 -4.96
CA ALA A 220 18.29 13.91 -6.08
C ALA A 220 17.33 15.12 -6.00
N VAL A 221 16.95 15.54 -4.79
CA VAL A 221 16.02 16.66 -4.59
C VAL A 221 16.72 18.02 -4.59
N ALA A 222 17.94 18.13 -4.05
CA ALA A 222 18.66 19.40 -3.95
C ALA A 222 18.83 20.15 -5.30
N PRO A 223 19.09 19.50 -6.45
CA PRO A 223 19.14 20.16 -7.75
C PRO A 223 17.84 20.88 -8.13
N LEU A 224 16.68 20.41 -7.64
CA LEU A 224 15.37 21.01 -7.92
C LEU A 224 15.16 22.37 -7.24
N LEU A 225 16.06 22.77 -6.33
CA LEU A 225 16.09 24.13 -5.79
C LEU A 225 16.45 25.19 -6.84
N GLN A 226 16.94 24.78 -8.01
CA GLN A 226 17.18 25.65 -9.18
C GLN A 226 15.99 25.66 -10.16
N SER A 227 14.89 24.97 -9.84
CA SER A 227 13.71 24.91 -10.70
C SER A 227 13.08 26.30 -10.86
N PRO A 228 12.74 26.72 -12.10
CA PRO A 228 11.95 27.93 -12.31
C PRO A 228 10.47 27.74 -11.96
N ASP A 229 9.99 26.49 -11.87
CA ASP A 229 8.64 26.18 -11.39
C ASP A 229 8.60 26.31 -9.86
N MET A 230 7.86 27.32 -9.38
CA MET A 230 7.71 27.65 -7.96
C MET A 230 7.06 26.54 -7.15
N GLU A 231 6.19 25.73 -7.74
CA GLU A 231 5.59 24.59 -7.04
C GLU A 231 6.57 23.46 -6.82
N VAL A 232 7.49 23.24 -7.77
CA VAL A 232 8.60 22.28 -7.61
C VAL A 232 9.59 22.80 -6.60
N PHE A 233 9.97 24.08 -6.68
CA PHE A 233 10.89 24.72 -5.74
C PHE A 233 10.39 24.63 -4.30
N THR A 234 9.14 25.03 -4.04
CA THR A 234 8.57 25.01 -2.68
C THR A 234 8.43 23.60 -2.12
N ARG A 235 8.02 22.62 -2.94
CA ARG A 235 7.99 21.20 -2.53
C ARG A 235 9.37 20.64 -2.24
N ALA A 236 10.37 20.96 -3.06
CA ALA A 236 11.76 20.56 -2.81
C ALA A 236 12.29 21.15 -1.50
N VAL A 237 12.04 22.44 -1.22
CA VAL A 237 12.40 23.06 0.07
C VAL A 237 11.69 22.34 1.23
N ASN A 238 10.38 22.08 1.10
CA ASN A 238 9.61 21.39 2.14
C ASN A 238 10.16 19.99 2.44
N PHE A 239 10.48 19.21 1.41
CA PHE A 239 11.14 17.91 1.56
C PHE A 239 12.48 18.05 2.29
N LEU A 240 13.37 18.93 1.82
CA LEU A 240 14.72 19.07 2.36
C LEU A 240 14.72 19.51 3.83
N VAL A 241 13.72 20.29 4.25
CA VAL A 241 13.56 20.73 5.64
C VAL A 241 12.95 19.64 6.52
N ARG A 242 11.93 18.93 6.03
CA ARG A 242 11.14 18.00 6.86
C ARG A 242 11.68 16.57 6.88
N ALA A 243 12.23 16.10 5.75
CA ALA A 243 12.70 14.72 5.57
C ALA A 243 14.19 14.62 5.19
N GLY A 244 14.80 15.72 4.75
CA GLY A 244 16.21 15.74 4.31
C GLY A 244 17.27 15.76 5.42
N GLY A 245 16.88 15.85 6.70
CA GLY A 245 17.82 15.90 7.81
C GLY A 245 18.78 17.10 7.76
N PRO A 246 19.95 17.00 8.44
CA PRO A 246 20.96 18.06 8.42
C PRO A 246 21.46 18.40 7.01
N GLN A 247 21.58 17.41 6.13
CA GLN A 247 22.04 17.61 4.74
C GLN A 247 21.04 18.44 3.94
N GLY A 248 19.75 18.13 4.04
CA GLY A 248 18.70 18.90 3.38
C GLY A 248 18.63 20.34 3.88
N ARG A 249 18.73 20.55 5.20
CA ARG A 249 18.82 21.90 5.79
C ARG A 249 20.03 22.67 5.26
N MET A 250 21.20 22.04 5.19
CA MET A 250 22.39 22.67 4.62
C MET A 250 22.19 23.04 3.14
N ALA A 251 21.57 22.18 2.34
CA ALA A 251 21.29 22.47 0.94
C ALA A 251 20.40 23.72 0.78
N VAL A 252 19.37 23.87 1.62
CA VAL A 252 18.49 25.05 1.62
C VAL A 252 19.25 26.31 2.07
N LEU A 253 20.07 26.21 3.12
CA LEU A 253 20.88 27.33 3.62
C LEU A 253 22.00 27.75 2.65
N ALA A 254 22.46 26.85 1.78
CA ALA A 254 23.48 27.15 0.77
C ALA A 254 22.93 27.95 -0.43
N LEU A 255 21.61 28.05 -0.60
CA LEU A 255 21.02 28.82 -1.70
C LEU A 255 21.38 30.29 -1.60
N SER A 256 21.91 30.89 -2.67
CA SER A 256 22.09 32.34 -2.71
C SER A 256 20.73 33.02 -2.96
N PRO A 257 20.25 33.92 -2.07
CA PRO A 257 19.01 34.66 -2.32
C PRO A 257 19.02 35.39 -3.66
N ARG A 258 20.19 35.85 -4.12
CA ARG A 258 20.35 36.58 -5.39
C ARG A 258 20.09 35.71 -6.63
N ALA A 259 20.25 34.39 -6.51
CA ALA A 259 20.02 33.45 -7.60
C ALA A 259 18.53 33.01 -7.72
N LEU A 260 17.69 33.36 -6.74
CA LEU A 260 16.28 32.99 -6.72
C LEU A 260 15.41 34.06 -7.39
N SER A 261 14.25 33.67 -7.92
CA SER A 261 13.19 34.60 -8.34
C SER A 261 12.71 35.49 -7.18
N PRO A 262 12.06 36.64 -7.44
CA PRO A 262 11.43 37.44 -6.39
C PRO A 262 10.52 36.64 -5.46
N GLU A 263 9.72 35.74 -6.03
CA GLU A 263 8.79 34.87 -5.32
C GLU A 263 9.54 33.84 -4.47
N GLY A 264 10.59 33.21 -5.02
CA GLY A 264 11.45 32.27 -4.30
C GLY A 264 12.18 32.93 -3.13
N ARG A 265 12.64 34.18 -3.29
CA ARG A 265 13.20 34.97 -2.19
C ARG A 265 12.18 35.24 -1.09
N ALA A 266 10.97 35.68 -1.46
CA ALA A 266 9.90 35.97 -0.51
C ALA A 266 9.49 34.73 0.28
N PHE A 267 9.39 33.57 -0.38
CA PHE A 267 9.12 32.29 0.28
C PHE A 267 10.24 31.86 1.24
N LEU A 268 11.50 31.97 0.82
CA LEU A 268 12.63 31.46 1.58
C LEU A 268 13.04 32.36 2.77
N ALA A 269 12.79 33.66 2.70
CA ALA A 269 13.18 34.62 3.73
C ALA A 269 12.74 34.22 5.17
N PRO A 270 11.45 33.96 5.45
CA PRO A 270 11.02 33.56 6.80
C PRO A 270 11.53 32.18 7.22
N LEU A 271 11.84 31.29 6.27
CA LEU A 271 12.37 29.96 6.55
C LEU A 271 13.84 30.03 6.98
N ARG A 272 14.67 30.90 6.39
CA ARG A 272 16.09 30.99 6.75
C ARG A 272 16.33 31.38 8.20
N GLU A 273 15.53 32.30 8.74
CA GLU A 273 15.65 32.70 10.14
C GLU A 273 15.37 31.51 11.07
N LYS A 274 14.32 30.73 10.78
CA LYS A 274 13.98 29.50 11.51
C LYS A 274 15.06 28.44 11.35
N LEU A 275 15.56 28.25 10.13
CA LEU A 275 16.62 27.31 9.80
C LEU A 275 18.02 27.78 10.25
N ALA A 276 18.19 28.97 10.81
CA ALA A 276 19.44 29.36 11.45
C ALA A 276 19.53 28.82 12.88
N GLN A 277 18.39 28.53 13.52
CA GLN A 277 18.33 28.02 14.89
C GLN A 277 18.32 26.49 14.90
N PRO A 278 19.11 25.81 15.75
CA PRO A 278 19.03 24.36 15.88
C PRO A 278 17.59 23.95 16.27
N PRO A 279 17.05 22.85 15.72
CA PRO A 279 15.68 22.46 16.04
C PRO A 279 15.63 22.07 17.53
N MET A 280 14.79 22.76 18.30
CA MET A 280 14.60 22.41 19.71
C MET A 280 13.74 21.15 19.80
N PRO A 281 14.11 20.16 20.66
CA PRO A 281 13.23 19.02 20.93
C PRO A 281 11.88 19.53 21.45
N GLN A 282 10.78 18.98 20.94
CA GLN A 282 9.46 19.30 21.48
C GLN A 282 9.37 18.84 22.95
N ALA A 283 8.71 19.62 23.79
CA ALA A 283 8.46 19.28 25.18
C ALA A 283 7.48 18.09 25.26
N GLY A 284 7.89 17.01 25.94
CA GLY A 284 7.09 15.80 26.15
C GLY A 284 6.45 15.75 27.54
N LYS A 285 5.64 14.72 27.82
CA LYS A 285 4.98 14.54 29.12
C LYS A 285 5.94 14.12 30.24
N GLY A 286 7.22 13.89 29.93
CA GLY A 286 8.28 13.53 30.87
C GLY A 286 9.37 12.71 30.19
N THR A 287 10.46 12.43 30.91
CA THR A 287 11.49 11.49 30.44
C THR A 287 11.13 10.07 30.85
N LEU A 288 11.08 9.16 29.89
CA LEU A 288 10.89 7.73 30.16
C LEU A 288 12.25 7.05 30.38
N SER A 289 12.24 5.92 31.10
CA SER A 289 13.42 5.06 31.19
C SER A 289 13.73 4.41 29.84
N ASP A 290 14.99 4.11 29.55
CA ASP A 290 15.38 3.43 28.29
C ASP A 290 14.68 2.08 28.10
N ALA A 291 14.41 1.35 29.17
CA ALA A 291 13.65 0.09 29.12
C ALA A 291 12.19 0.34 28.69
N GLU A 292 11.58 1.42 29.16
CA GLU A 292 10.23 1.81 28.75
C GLU A 292 10.18 2.25 27.29
N VAL A 293 11.17 3.03 26.85
CA VAL A 293 11.26 3.45 25.44
C VAL A 293 11.42 2.24 24.52
N ARG A 294 12.23 1.25 24.90
CA ARG A 294 12.32 -0.02 24.14
C ARG A 294 10.98 -0.76 24.10
N ARG A 295 10.25 -0.85 25.22
CA ARG A 295 8.91 -1.43 25.24
C ARG A 295 7.93 -0.71 24.32
N GLN A 296 7.95 0.62 24.29
CA GLN A 296 7.12 1.41 23.38
C GLN A 296 7.49 1.17 21.91
N LEU A 297 8.77 1.13 21.58
CA LEU A 297 9.23 0.80 20.23
C LEU A 297 8.84 -0.64 19.83
N ASP A 298 8.91 -1.60 20.76
CA ASP A 298 8.46 -2.98 20.53
C ASP A 298 6.95 -3.02 20.25
N ALA A 299 6.16 -2.27 21.02
CA ALA A 299 4.73 -2.15 20.84
C ALA A 299 4.37 -1.50 19.50
N LEU A 300 5.09 -0.43 19.10
CA LEU A 300 4.96 0.18 17.78
C LEU A 300 5.27 -0.82 16.66
N GLU A 301 6.37 -1.57 16.76
CA GLU A 301 6.72 -2.57 15.75
C GLU A 301 5.66 -3.68 15.64
N ALA A 302 5.11 -4.13 16.78
CA ALA A 302 4.07 -5.15 16.85
C ALA A 302 2.70 -4.66 16.34
N SER A 303 2.39 -3.37 16.51
CA SER A 303 1.12 -2.75 16.08
C SER A 303 1.15 -2.23 14.63
N ASN A 304 2.20 -2.54 13.86
CA ASN A 304 2.46 -1.97 12.54
C ASN A 304 2.52 -0.43 12.55
N GLY A 305 3.15 0.11 13.59
CA GLY A 305 3.47 1.53 13.77
C GLY A 305 2.30 2.40 14.20
N LYS A 306 1.26 1.84 14.84
CA LYS A 306 0.18 2.61 15.45
C LYS A 306 0.67 3.27 16.74
N TYR A 307 0.53 4.59 16.85
CA TYR A 307 0.97 5.37 18.02
C TYR A 307 0.00 5.35 19.21
N ASP A 308 -0.82 4.29 19.34
CA ASP A 308 -1.75 4.14 20.45
C ASP A 308 -1.02 4.16 21.80
N ASN A 309 -1.27 5.20 22.61
CA ASN A 309 -0.65 5.42 23.92
C ASN A 309 0.89 5.54 23.93
N VAL A 310 1.50 5.92 22.80
CA VAL A 310 2.94 6.20 22.73
C VAL A 310 3.17 7.70 22.79
N ASP A 311 4.17 8.15 23.57
CA ASP A 311 4.60 9.56 23.57
C ASP A 311 5.83 9.71 22.65
N PRO A 312 5.68 10.27 21.44
CA PRO A 312 6.79 10.42 20.49
C PRO A 312 7.95 11.24 21.07
N ALA A 313 7.66 12.24 21.90
CA ALA A 313 8.69 13.10 22.48
C ALA A 313 9.61 12.32 23.44
N ALA A 314 9.07 11.33 24.17
CA ALA A 314 9.87 10.49 25.06
C ALA A 314 10.89 9.62 24.31
N ILE A 315 10.58 9.21 23.06
CA ILE A 315 11.50 8.45 22.21
C ILE A 315 12.71 9.30 21.83
N VAL A 316 12.49 10.54 21.39
CA VAL A 316 13.57 11.47 20.97
C VAL A 316 14.46 11.86 22.15
N GLN A 317 13.86 12.05 23.33
CA GLN A 317 14.56 12.44 24.55
C GLN A 317 15.27 11.28 25.27
N SER A 318 15.09 10.05 24.81
CA SER A 318 15.68 8.85 25.41
C SER A 318 17.22 8.88 25.37
N ARG A 319 17.87 8.12 26.26
CA ARG A 319 19.34 7.99 26.28
C ARG A 319 19.84 6.85 25.39
N LEU A 320 18.93 6.09 24.78
CA LEU A 320 19.24 5.04 23.82
C LEU A 320 20.19 5.52 22.72
N PRO A 321 21.06 4.64 22.19
CA PRO A 321 21.92 4.96 21.07
C PRO A 321 21.11 5.49 19.88
N ARG A 322 21.54 6.61 19.30
CA ARG A 322 20.87 7.24 18.16
C ARG A 322 20.67 6.27 17.00
N GLN A 323 21.67 5.44 16.70
CA GLN A 323 21.60 4.45 15.63
C GLN A 323 20.51 3.41 15.89
N GLU A 324 20.37 2.92 17.14
CA GLU A 324 19.30 2.01 17.54
C GLU A 324 17.93 2.65 17.25
N LEU A 325 17.73 3.91 17.66
CA LEU A 325 16.47 4.62 17.43
C LEU A 325 16.16 4.80 15.94
N ILE A 326 17.13 5.23 15.14
CA ILE A 326 16.97 5.45 13.70
C ILE A 326 16.57 4.14 13.00
N GLU A 327 17.29 3.05 13.25
CA GLU A 327 17.00 1.76 12.64
C GLU A 327 15.60 1.24 13.00
N ARG A 328 15.22 1.34 14.27
CA ARG A 328 13.90 0.89 14.74
C ARG A 328 12.77 1.73 14.16
N LEU A 329 12.88 3.05 14.22
CA LEU A 329 11.87 3.96 13.67
C LEU A 329 11.76 3.84 12.14
N SER A 330 12.86 3.55 11.44
CA SER A 330 12.82 3.30 10.00
C SER A 330 12.01 2.05 9.66
N ARG A 331 12.20 0.95 10.41
CA ARG A 331 11.38 -0.26 10.27
C ARG A 331 9.91 -0.03 10.65
N ILE A 332 9.66 0.74 11.72
CA ILE A 332 8.29 1.11 12.13
C ILE A 332 7.60 1.85 10.99
N ARG A 333 8.25 2.86 10.41
CA ARG A 333 7.71 3.63 9.28
C ARG A 333 7.39 2.74 8.07
N GLU A 334 8.30 1.85 7.70
CA GLU A 334 8.05 0.89 6.61
C GLU A 334 6.82 0.01 6.87
N ARG A 335 6.62 -0.45 8.11
CA ARG A 335 5.45 -1.25 8.50
C ARG A 335 4.16 -0.43 8.53
N THR A 336 4.24 0.85 8.89
CA THR A 336 3.10 1.76 8.87
C THR A 336 2.45 1.82 7.49
N PHE A 337 3.23 1.86 6.41
CA PHE A 337 2.70 1.88 5.04
C PHE A 337 1.93 0.61 4.63
N ALA A 338 2.02 -0.47 5.39
CA ALA A 338 1.19 -1.67 5.20
C ALA A 338 -0.26 -1.50 5.70
N ARG A 339 -0.61 -0.37 6.32
CA ARG A 339 -1.98 -0.03 6.72
C ARG A 339 -2.58 1.00 5.77
N PRO A 340 -3.58 0.66 4.93
CA PRO A 340 -4.13 1.59 3.95
C PRO A 340 -5.19 2.52 4.59
N THR A 341 -4.78 3.37 5.53
CA THR A 341 -5.65 4.33 6.23
C THR A 341 -5.01 5.71 6.33
N ASN A 342 -5.82 6.75 6.55
CA ASN A 342 -5.30 8.11 6.82
C ASN A 342 -4.52 8.17 8.14
N GLU A 343 -4.97 7.47 9.19
CA GLU A 343 -4.25 7.30 10.46
C GLU A 343 -2.81 6.78 10.24
N ALA A 344 -2.62 5.84 9.31
CA ALA A 344 -1.28 5.34 9.00
C ALA A 344 -0.40 6.40 8.33
N LEU A 345 -0.95 7.29 7.52
CA LEU A 345 -0.18 8.39 6.93
C LEU A 345 0.25 9.39 8.01
N ASP A 346 -0.63 9.69 8.98
CA ASP A 346 -0.32 10.55 10.12
C ASP A 346 0.76 9.91 11.03
N ASP A 347 0.67 8.61 11.28
CA ASP A 347 1.67 7.82 12.01
C ASP A 347 3.03 7.81 11.28
N ALA A 348 3.02 7.73 9.95
CA ALA A 348 4.23 7.78 9.12
C ALA A 348 4.88 9.17 9.18
N ASP A 349 4.09 10.25 9.11
CA ASP A 349 4.57 11.63 9.26
C ASP A 349 5.15 11.89 10.65
N THR A 350 4.49 11.36 11.70
CA THR A 350 5.00 11.37 13.07
C THR A 350 6.36 10.68 13.14
N THR A 351 6.48 9.47 12.58
CA THR A 351 7.74 8.71 12.57
C THR A 351 8.84 9.44 11.78
N SER A 352 8.51 10.03 10.63
CA SER A 352 9.44 10.85 9.83
C SER A 352 9.93 12.08 10.60
N THR A 353 9.03 12.72 11.37
CA THR A 353 9.39 13.84 12.25
C THR A 353 10.36 13.40 13.35
N LEU A 354 10.16 12.23 13.96
CA LEU A 354 11.09 11.68 14.95
C LEU A 354 12.46 11.37 14.35
N LEU A 355 12.48 10.73 13.18
CA LEU A 355 13.72 10.42 12.44
C LEU A 355 14.51 11.70 12.10
N ASN A 356 13.80 12.74 11.65
CA ASN A 356 14.41 14.04 11.38
C ASN A 356 14.96 14.67 12.67
N ALA A 357 14.20 14.69 13.76
CA ALA A 357 14.64 15.24 15.05
C ALA A 357 15.88 14.51 15.60
N LEU A 358 15.90 13.18 15.54
CA LEU A 358 17.03 12.35 15.95
C LEU A 358 18.28 12.60 15.12
N SER A 359 18.13 13.07 13.87
CA SER A 359 19.28 13.39 13.02
C SER A 359 20.07 14.61 13.49
N TYR A 360 19.51 15.42 14.40
CA TYR A 360 20.15 16.59 15.02
C TYR A 360 20.66 16.34 16.45
N ARG A 361 20.43 15.13 16.99
CA ARG A 361 21.05 14.66 18.24
C ARG A 361 22.43 14.08 17.95
#